data_AF-A0A1F8RWT7-F1
#
_entry.id   AF-A0A1F8RWT7-F1
#
_cell.length_a   1.000
_cell.length_b   1.000
_cell.length_c   1.000
_cell.angle_alpha   90.00
_cell.angle_beta   90.00
_cell.angle_gamma   90.00
#
_symmetry.space_group_name_H-M   'P 1'
#
loop_
_entity.id
_entity.type
_entity.pdbx_description
1 polymer ?
#
loop_
_entity_poly.entity_id
_entity_poly.type
_entity_poly.pdbx_seq_one_letter_code
_entity_poly.pdbx_strand_id
1 'polypeptide(L)'
;MLTTIRGVPRGQAEITKRVGAHLVEDISNNLGLAGDGSRVDRDQFDEVYRRLGEAGYDLEPEDNAWHAFERARSSFAGRLEAIADYWATPATLWVGQTRVGASAVHEAPAATSSQDAR
;
A
#
# COMPACT_ATOMS: atom_id res chain seq x y z
N MET A 1 -12.33 5.71 1.54
CA MET A 1 -13.46 5.55 0.59
C MET A 1 -14.23 4.27 0.86
N LEU A 2 -13.64 3.07 0.69
CA LEU A 2 -14.34 1.79 0.83
C LEU A 2 -14.99 1.53 2.21
N THR A 3 -14.28 1.84 3.29
CA THR A 3 -14.67 1.46 4.66
C THR A 3 -15.02 2.65 5.57
N THR A 4 -14.43 3.81 5.28
CA THR A 4 -14.41 4.97 6.19
C THR A 4 -15.43 6.06 5.84
N ILE A 5 -15.82 6.20 4.56
CA ILE A 5 -16.65 7.32 4.09
C ILE A 5 -18.10 6.85 3.91
N ARG A 6 -19.06 7.69 4.31
CA ARG A 6 -20.50 7.49 4.16
C ARG A 6 -21.05 8.15 2.90
N GLY A 7 -22.22 7.70 2.46
CA GLY A 7 -22.96 8.31 1.35
C GLY A 7 -22.32 8.18 -0.04
N VAL A 8 -21.23 7.42 -0.18
CA VAL A 8 -20.53 7.19 -1.46
C VAL A 8 -20.85 5.82 -2.05
N PRO A 9 -20.96 5.68 -3.39
CA PRO A 9 -21.10 4.38 -4.03
C PRO A 9 -19.90 3.47 -3.74
N ARG A 10 -20.15 2.26 -3.20
CA ARG A 10 -19.09 1.31 -2.80
C ARG A 10 -18.82 0.19 -3.80
N GLY A 11 -19.76 -0.13 -4.69
CA GLY A 11 -19.70 -1.34 -5.53
C GLY A 11 -18.43 -1.47 -6.38
N GLN A 12 -18.01 -0.41 -7.06
CA GLN A 12 -16.77 -0.43 -7.87
C GLN A 12 -15.52 -0.60 -7.01
N ALA A 13 -15.48 0.04 -5.84
CA ALA A 13 -14.37 -0.10 -4.90
C ALA A 13 -14.28 -1.51 -4.31
N GLU A 14 -15.43 -2.14 -4.02
CA GLU A 14 -15.49 -3.53 -3.55
C GLU A 14 -15.01 -4.52 -4.60
N ILE A 15 -15.46 -4.37 -5.86
CA ILE A 15 -15.02 -5.23 -6.97
C ILE A 15 -13.51 -5.07 -7.17
N THR A 16 -13.00 -3.84 -7.24
CA THR A 16 -11.57 -3.58 -7.40
C THR A 16 -10.76 -4.21 -6.28
N LYS A 17 -11.20 -4.07 -5.03
CA LYS A 17 -10.55 -4.69 -3.86
C LYS A 17 -10.54 -6.22 -3.95
N ARG A 18 -11.65 -6.83 -4.37
CA ARG A 18 -11.75 -8.29 -4.49
C ARG A 18 -10.87 -8.83 -5.61
N VAL A 19 -10.88 -8.21 -6.78
CA VAL A 19 -10.05 -8.61 -7.92
C VAL A 19 -8.56 -8.44 -7.57
N GLY A 20 -8.18 -7.31 -6.99
CA GLY A 20 -6.79 -7.08 -6.56
C GLY A 20 -6.33 -8.08 -5.51
N ALA A 21 -7.19 -8.43 -4.54
CA ALA A 21 -6.85 -9.44 -3.53
C ALA A 21 -6.57 -10.82 -4.15
N HIS A 22 -7.40 -11.27 -5.10
CA HIS A 22 -7.18 -12.54 -5.79
C HIS A 22 -5.93 -12.52 -6.68
N LEU A 23 -5.67 -11.42 -7.39
CA LEU A 23 -4.44 -11.29 -8.18
C LEU A 23 -3.18 -11.45 -7.29
N VAL A 24 -3.16 -10.79 -6.14
CA VAL A 24 -2.05 -10.89 -5.18
C VAL A 24 -1.93 -12.31 -4.62
N GLU A 25 -3.06 -12.94 -4.30
CA GLU A 25 -3.12 -14.34 -3.87
C GLU A 25 -2.52 -15.28 -4.93
N ASP A 26 -2.95 -15.19 -6.18
CA ASP A 26 -2.48 -16.05 -7.27
C ASP A 26 -0.98 -15.92 -7.52
N ILE A 27 -0.47 -14.68 -7.56
CA ILE A 27 0.97 -14.42 -7.73
C ILE A 27 1.76 -15.00 -6.55
N SER A 28 1.31 -14.74 -5.31
CA SER A 28 1.99 -15.25 -4.12
C SER A 28 2.03 -16.78 -4.09
N ASN A 29 0.92 -17.45 -4.42
CA ASN A 29 0.83 -18.90 -4.48
C ASN A 29 1.75 -19.47 -5.56
N ASN A 30 1.77 -18.86 -6.76
CA ASN A 30 2.63 -19.28 -7.86
C ASN A 30 4.13 -19.14 -7.52
N LEU A 31 4.50 -18.14 -6.71
CA LEU A 31 5.87 -17.93 -6.25
C LEU A 31 6.20 -18.69 -4.94
N GLY A 32 5.23 -19.38 -4.34
CA GLY A 32 5.41 -20.07 -3.05
C GLY A 32 5.61 -19.13 -1.86
N LEU A 33 5.13 -17.88 -1.95
CA LEU A 33 5.26 -16.86 -0.93
C LEU A 33 4.06 -16.88 0.04
N ALA A 34 4.35 -16.73 1.32
CA ALA A 34 3.34 -16.48 2.35
C ALA A 34 3.51 -15.06 2.90
N GLY A 35 2.40 -14.44 3.30
CA GLY A 35 2.40 -13.11 3.89
C GLY A 35 1.39 -13.02 5.02
N ASP A 36 1.72 -12.26 6.06
CA ASP A 36 0.97 -12.17 7.30
C ASP A 36 0.31 -10.79 7.49
N GLY A 37 -1.01 -10.82 7.73
CA GLY A 37 -1.77 -9.67 8.21
C GLY A 37 -1.63 -8.37 7.40
N SER A 38 -1.90 -7.25 8.06
CA SER A 38 -1.60 -5.91 7.56
C SER A 38 -0.67 -5.21 8.54
N ARG A 39 0.49 -4.72 8.09
CA ARG A 39 1.43 -3.95 8.92
C ARG A 39 1.00 -2.50 9.16
N VAL A 40 -0.30 -2.20 9.11
CA VAL A 40 -0.77 -0.83 9.32
C VAL A 40 -0.93 -0.54 10.79
N ASP A 41 -0.29 0.54 11.23
CA ASP A 41 -0.46 1.11 12.55
C ASP A 41 -1.77 1.91 12.66
N ARG A 42 -2.39 1.87 13.84
CA ARG A 42 -3.59 2.66 14.16
C ARG A 42 -3.31 4.16 14.02
N ASP A 43 -2.14 4.61 14.49
CA ASP A 43 -1.75 6.04 14.42
C ASP A 43 -1.72 6.56 12.98
N GLN A 44 -1.28 5.73 12.04
CA GLN A 44 -1.25 6.09 10.62
C GLN A 44 -2.66 6.15 10.03
N PHE A 45 -3.59 5.32 10.49
CA PHE A 45 -5.00 5.39 10.11
C PHE A 45 -5.65 6.65 10.65
N ASP A 46 -5.41 6.97 11.92
CA ASP A 46 -6.01 8.14 12.58
C ASP A 46 -5.60 9.44 11.88
N GLU A 47 -4.36 9.53 11.41
CA GLU A 47 -3.89 10.66 10.61
C GLU A 47 -4.66 10.81 9.28
N VAL A 48 -4.90 9.71 8.55
CA VAL A 48 -5.70 9.76 7.32
C VAL A 48 -7.16 10.04 7.62
N TYR A 49 -7.71 9.46 8.69
CA TYR A 49 -9.07 9.66 9.14
C TYR A 49 -9.34 11.13 9.45
N ARG A 50 -8.45 11.78 10.22
CA ARG A 50 -8.50 13.22 10.51
C ARG A 50 -8.49 14.05 9.23
N ARG A 51 -7.59 13.76 8.29
CA ARG A 51 -7.50 14.46 6.99
C ARG A 51 -8.77 14.32 6.15
N LEU A 52 -9.44 13.17 6.20
CA LEU A 52 -10.72 12.99 5.53
C LEU A 52 -11.82 13.83 6.17
N GLY A 53 -11.84 13.94 7.50
CA GLY A 53 -12.79 14.79 8.23
C GLY A 53 -12.56 16.28 7.93
N GLU A 54 -11.31 16.72 7.89
CA GLU A 54 -10.94 18.10 7.53
C GLU A 54 -11.30 18.46 6.09
N ALA A 55 -11.31 17.48 5.19
CA ALA A 55 -11.78 17.64 3.82
C ALA A 55 -13.32 17.70 3.70
N GLY A 56 -14.05 17.54 4.81
CA GLY A 56 -15.51 17.66 4.85
C GLY A 56 -16.27 16.40 4.46
N TYR A 57 -15.62 15.23 4.44
CA TYR A 57 -16.31 13.96 4.22
C TYR A 57 -17.11 13.54 5.46
N ASP A 58 -18.30 12.97 5.23
CA ASP A 58 -19.03 12.27 6.29
C ASP A 58 -18.40 10.89 6.53
N LEU A 59 -17.99 10.63 7.77
CA LEU A 59 -17.20 9.47 8.15
C LEU A 59 -18.01 8.51 9.01
N GLU A 60 -17.72 7.21 8.85
CA GLU A 60 -18.13 6.20 9.82
C GLU A 60 -17.45 6.45 11.18
N PRO A 61 -18.02 5.99 12.31
CA PRO A 61 -17.40 6.17 13.62
C PRO A 61 -16.02 5.52 13.61
N GLU A 62 -15.05 6.20 14.20
CA GLU A 62 -13.62 5.92 14.05
C GLU A 62 -13.27 4.45 14.27
N ASP A 63 -13.70 3.84 15.37
CA ASP A 63 -13.39 2.43 15.67
C ASP A 63 -14.02 1.46 14.66
N ASN A 64 -15.24 1.73 14.21
CA ASN A 64 -15.88 0.92 13.18
C ASN A 64 -15.12 1.04 11.86
N ALA A 65 -14.70 2.26 11.51
CA ALA A 65 -13.93 2.53 10.30
C ALA A 65 -12.55 1.86 10.35
N TRP A 66 -11.87 1.90 11.50
CA TRP A 66 -10.60 1.23 11.76
C TRP A 66 -10.72 -0.27 11.54
N HIS A 67 -11.65 -0.92 12.25
CA HIS A 67 -11.80 -2.37 12.15
C HIS A 67 -12.23 -2.81 10.74
N ALA A 68 -13.07 -2.03 10.05
CA ALA A 68 -13.42 -2.33 8.68
C ALA A 68 -12.23 -2.18 7.73
N PHE A 69 -11.42 -1.13 7.90
CA PHE A 69 -10.22 -0.88 7.13
C PHE A 69 -9.16 -1.97 7.33
N GLU A 70 -8.84 -2.30 8.58
CA GLU A 70 -7.85 -3.31 8.96
C GLU A 70 -8.22 -4.66 8.34
N ARG A 71 -9.47 -5.14 8.54
CA ARG A 71 -9.95 -6.38 7.91
C ARG A 71 -9.86 -6.34 6.39
N ALA A 72 -10.24 -5.23 5.77
CA ALA A 72 -10.20 -5.10 4.31
C ALA A 72 -8.77 -5.17 3.78
N ARG A 73 -7.81 -4.56 4.48
CA ARG A 73 -6.41 -4.51 4.10
C ARG A 73 -5.67 -5.81 4.41
N SER A 74 -5.93 -6.43 5.55
CA SER A 74 -5.36 -7.72 5.96
C SER A 74 -5.67 -8.86 4.98
N SER A 75 -6.69 -8.72 4.12
CA SER A 75 -6.98 -9.74 3.11
C SER A 75 -5.97 -9.80 1.96
N PHE A 76 -5.10 -8.80 1.79
CA PHE A 76 -4.13 -8.78 0.68
C PHE A 76 -2.75 -8.22 1.06
N ALA A 77 -2.65 -7.38 2.10
CA ALA A 77 -1.44 -6.62 2.39
C ALA A 77 -0.21 -7.50 2.68
N GLY A 78 -0.32 -8.49 3.56
CA GLY A 78 0.84 -9.34 3.89
C GLY A 78 1.43 -10.03 2.66
N ARG A 79 0.59 -10.56 1.77
CA ARG A 79 1.05 -11.19 0.51
C ARG A 79 1.66 -10.17 -0.44
N LEU A 80 1.08 -8.98 -0.52
CA LEU A 80 1.61 -7.89 -1.34
C LEU A 80 2.99 -7.43 -0.85
N GLU A 81 3.18 -7.36 0.48
CA GLU A 81 4.46 -7.05 1.11
C GLU A 81 5.50 -8.15 0.83
N ALA A 82 5.12 -9.43 0.95
CA ALA A 82 6.00 -10.55 0.60
C ALA A 82 6.45 -10.52 -0.87
N ILE A 83 5.56 -10.15 -1.79
CA ILE A 83 5.90 -9.96 -3.21
C ILE A 83 6.87 -8.79 -3.40
N ALA A 84 6.66 -7.66 -2.70
CA ALA A 84 7.55 -6.51 -2.76
C ALA A 84 8.97 -6.84 -2.26
N ASP A 85 9.06 -7.56 -1.14
CA ASP A 85 10.32 -8.06 -0.59
C ASP A 85 11.03 -9.00 -1.57
N TYR A 86 10.30 -9.95 -2.16
CA TYR A 86 10.83 -10.89 -3.16
C TYR A 86 11.43 -10.17 -4.39
N TRP A 87 10.82 -9.07 -4.82
CA TRP A 87 11.31 -8.26 -5.94
C TRP A 87 12.30 -7.16 -5.54
N ALA A 88 12.75 -7.12 -4.29
CA ALA A 88 13.63 -6.07 -3.77
C ALA A 88 13.13 -4.65 -4.13
N THR A 89 11.79 -4.49 -4.14
CA THR A 89 11.11 -3.24 -4.47
C THR A 89 10.58 -2.63 -3.17
N PRO A 90 10.67 -1.31 -2.97
CA PRO A 90 10.06 -0.69 -1.80
C PRO A 90 8.57 -1.02 -1.75
N ALA A 91 8.10 -1.48 -0.58
CA ALA A 91 6.69 -1.73 -0.36
C ALA A 91 5.87 -0.46 -0.67
N THR A 92 4.74 -0.64 -1.36
CA THR A 92 3.86 0.49 -1.69
C THR A 92 3.39 1.17 -0.41
N LEU A 93 3.84 2.40 -0.20
CA LEU A 93 3.37 3.22 0.90
C LEU A 93 1.88 3.47 0.72
N TRP A 94 1.12 3.17 1.77
CA TRP A 94 -0.31 3.40 1.79
C TRP A 94 -0.65 4.79 2.37
N VAL A 95 0.24 5.36 3.18
CA VAL A 95 0.26 6.77 3.61
C VAL A 95 1.71 7.23 3.81
N GLY A 96 2.02 8.50 3.50
CA GLY A 96 3.35 9.11 3.67
C GLY A 96 4.11 9.37 2.37
N GLN A 97 5.39 9.73 2.47
CA GLN A 97 6.27 9.99 1.32
C GLN A 97 7.20 8.81 1.05
N THR A 98 7.34 8.43 -0.23
CA THR A 98 8.32 7.44 -0.70
C THR A 98 9.72 7.89 -0.32
N ARG A 99 10.41 7.16 0.56
CA ARG A 99 11.86 7.23 0.57
C ARG A 99 12.31 6.63 -0.75
N VAL A 100 12.98 7.44 -1.58
CA VAL A 100 13.61 6.97 -2.81
C VAL A 100 14.61 5.88 -2.43
N GLY A 101 14.19 4.62 -2.57
CA GLY A 101 15.08 3.48 -2.47
C GLY A 101 15.78 3.33 -3.80
N ALA A 102 16.97 3.91 -3.94
CA ALA A 102 17.89 3.43 -4.94
C ALA A 102 18.27 2.00 -4.52
N SER A 103 17.89 1.00 -5.33
CA SER A 103 18.46 -0.33 -5.17
C SER A 103 19.95 -0.22 -5.46
N ALA A 104 20.82 -0.64 -4.53
CA ALA A 104 22.26 -0.73 -4.77
C ALA A 104 22.62 -1.67 -5.93
N VAL A 105 21.67 -2.50 -6.37
CA VAL A 105 21.79 -3.42 -7.51
C VAL A 105 21.57 -2.71 -8.86
N HIS A 106 21.02 -1.49 -8.85
CA HIS A 106 20.79 -0.63 -10.02
C HIS A 106 21.39 0.77 -9.83
N GLU A 107 22.61 0.84 -9.29
CA GLU A 107 23.43 2.04 -9.50
C GLU A 107 23.89 2.03 -10.96
N ALA A 108 23.27 2.87 -11.79
CA ALA A 108 23.76 3.10 -13.15
C ALA A 108 25.23 3.52 -13.04
N PRO A 109 26.15 2.90 -13.82
CA PRO A 109 27.56 3.24 -13.72
C PRO A 109 27.73 4.73 -13.92
N ALA A 110 28.36 5.39 -12.95
CA ALA A 110 28.68 6.81 -13.02
C ALA A 110 29.30 7.08 -14.39
N ALA A 111 28.64 7.91 -15.19
CA ALA A 111 29.17 8.33 -16.46
C ALA A 111 30.53 8.99 -16.18
N THR A 112 31.60 8.27 -16.51
CA THR A 112 32.97 8.76 -16.43
C THR A 112 33.01 10.06 -17.21
N SER A 113 33.09 11.17 -16.49
CA SER A 113 33.31 12.48 -17.06
C SER A 113 34.77 12.47 -17.53
N SER A 114 35.00 12.00 -18.76
CA SER A 114 36.25 12.28 -19.46
C SER A 114 36.27 13.76 -19.81
N GLN A 115 36.64 14.56 -18.82
CA GLN A 115 37.11 15.92 -19.02
C GLN A 115 38.62 15.88 -18.87
N ASP A 116 39.30 15.48 -19.94
CA ASP A 116 40.71 15.76 -20.16
C ASP A 116 41.08 15.48 -21.63
N ALA A 117 41.09 16.55 -22.44
CA ALA A 117 42.09 16.77 -23.47
C ALA A 117 41.95 18.20 -24.01
N ARG A 118 43.01 18.97 -23.76
CA ARG A 118 43.40 20.29 -24.29
C ARG A 118 42.89 20.67 -25.67
#